data_AF-A0A441VDX2-F1
#
_entry.id   AF-A0A441VDX2-F1
#
_cell.length_a   1.000
_cell.length_b   1.000
_cell.length_c   1.000
_cell.angle_alpha   90.00
_cell.angle_beta   90.00
_cell.angle_gamma   90.00
#
_symmetry.space_group_name_H-M   'P 1'
#
loop_
_entity.id
_entity.type
_entity.pdbx_description
1 polymer ?
#
loop_
_entity_poly.entity_id
_entity_poly.type
_entity_poly.pdbx_seq_one_letter_code
_entity_poly.pdbx_strand_id
1 'polypeptide(L)'
;VVIAMQQGRIAMTVEGAPTAGRILDPKLSKVVGKLGFALPPGGVSGRFPPFAGQAYVIPAASENKAAAAAFLQWATSKDLMKRISLDSTFVAITRTSLWDDPEIRAKHDYDYGHGSFAATYAETLRGAPEWYYPRIPEFKEIG
;
A
#
# COMPACT_ATOMS: atom_id res chain seq x y z
N VAL A 1 -6.78 -2.38 15.66
CA VAL A 1 -5.44 -1.78 15.80
C VAL A 1 -5.38 -0.31 15.38
N VAL A 2 -5.88 0.09 14.20
CA VAL A 2 -5.92 1.50 13.73
C VAL A 2 -6.45 2.48 14.78
N ILE A 3 -7.62 2.23 15.38
CA ILE A 3 -8.20 3.11 16.40
C ILE A 3 -7.30 3.21 17.64
N ALA A 4 -6.67 2.10 18.06
CA ALA A 4 -5.77 2.11 19.21
C ALA A 4 -4.53 3.00 18.95
N MET A 5 -3.96 2.93 17.74
CA MET A 5 -2.86 3.81 17.33
C MET A 5 -3.31 5.27 17.23
N GLN A 6 -4.45 5.56 16.57
CA GLN A 6 -5.02 6.91 16.46
C GLN A 6 -5.20 7.59 17.82
N GLN A 7 -5.60 6.83 18.84
CA GLN A 7 -5.81 7.34 20.19
C GLN A 7 -4.55 7.33 21.07
N GLY A 8 -3.39 6.92 20.53
CA GLY A 8 -2.13 6.85 21.28
C GLY A 8 -2.12 5.79 22.39
N ARG A 9 -2.94 4.75 22.27
CA ARG A 9 -3.04 3.66 23.26
C ARG A 9 -2.00 2.57 23.06
N ILE A 10 -1.30 2.58 21.93
CA ILE A 10 -0.18 1.69 21.61
C ILE A 10 0.97 2.52 21.04
N ALA A 11 2.20 2.12 21.33
CA ALA A 11 3.40 2.83 20.87
C ALA A 11 3.85 2.39 19.46
N MET A 12 3.56 1.14 19.08
CA MET A 12 3.98 0.53 17.83
C MET A 12 2.91 -0.40 17.28
N THR A 13 2.83 -0.51 15.96
CA THR A 13 2.01 -1.50 15.25
C THR A 13 2.68 -1.92 13.96
N VAL A 14 2.49 -3.19 13.56
CA VAL A 14 2.74 -3.65 12.18
C VAL A 14 1.40 -3.64 11.48
N GLU A 15 1.28 -2.89 10.39
CA GLU A 15 0.01 -2.66 9.70
C GLU A 15 0.24 -2.48 8.20
N GLY A 16 -0.78 -2.74 7.40
CA GLY A 16 -0.77 -2.46 5.97
C GLY A 16 -0.58 -0.98 5.68
N ALA A 17 0.45 -0.66 4.89
CA ALA A 17 0.80 0.69 4.47
C ALA A 17 -0.39 1.52 3.96
N PRO A 18 -1.36 0.97 3.19
CA PRO A 18 -2.51 1.75 2.72
C PRO A 18 -3.37 2.41 3.81
N THR A 19 -3.30 1.94 5.05
CA THR A 19 -4.07 2.50 6.17
C THR A 19 -3.45 3.74 6.80
N ALA A 20 -2.24 4.14 6.39
CA ALA A 20 -1.52 5.28 6.99
C ALA A 20 -2.35 6.57 7.00
N GLY A 21 -2.98 6.93 5.88
CA GLY A 21 -3.82 8.13 5.81
C GLY A 21 -5.07 8.05 6.69
N ARG A 22 -5.57 6.84 7.00
CA ARG A 22 -6.63 6.66 8.01
C ARG A 22 -6.09 6.81 9.43
N ILE A 23 -4.92 6.25 9.75
CA ILE A 23 -4.26 6.42 11.05
C ILE A 23 -3.94 7.90 11.32
N LEU A 24 -3.63 8.66 10.28
CA LEU A 24 -3.24 10.07 10.35
C LEU A 24 -4.38 11.05 10.01
N ASP A 25 -5.63 10.59 9.94
CA ASP A 25 -6.77 11.47 9.70
C ASP A 25 -6.87 12.52 10.83
N PRO A 26 -6.69 13.82 10.55
CA PRO A 26 -6.69 14.86 11.58
C PRO A 26 -8.04 15.03 12.28
N LYS A 27 -9.13 14.53 11.69
CA LYS A 27 -10.46 14.55 12.34
C LYS A 27 -10.60 13.48 13.43
N LEU A 28 -9.80 12.42 13.36
CA LEU A 28 -9.96 11.21 14.18
C LEU A 28 -8.75 10.93 15.08
N SER A 29 -7.56 11.39 14.69
CA SER A 29 -6.28 10.97 15.27
C SER A 29 -5.66 12.02 16.19
N LYS A 30 -5.18 11.58 17.36
CA LYS A 30 -4.48 12.40 18.36
C LYS A 30 -2.94 12.38 18.20
N VAL A 31 -2.47 11.56 17.27
CA VAL A 31 -1.05 11.28 17.01
C VAL A 31 -0.57 11.79 15.66
N VAL A 32 -1.38 12.60 14.96
CA VAL A 32 -0.92 13.34 13.77
C VAL A 32 0.33 14.15 14.13
N GLY A 33 1.37 14.06 13.30
CA GLY A 33 2.64 14.73 13.57
C GLY A 33 3.57 14.00 14.54
N LYS A 34 3.17 12.87 15.13
CA LYS A 34 3.91 12.19 16.22
C LYS A 34 4.38 10.78 15.87
N LEU A 35 4.06 10.30 14.67
CA LEU A 35 4.41 8.94 14.23
C LEU A 35 5.62 8.97 13.30
N GLY A 36 6.45 7.92 13.42
CA GLY A 36 7.49 7.59 12.44
C GLY A 36 7.15 6.27 11.73
N PHE A 37 7.82 6.01 10.61
CA PHE A 37 7.59 4.84 9.77
C PHE A 37 8.89 4.05 9.59
N ALA A 38 8.78 2.72 9.66
CA ALA A 38 9.89 1.81 9.46
C ALA A 38 9.40 0.49 8.86
N LEU A 39 10.30 -0.24 8.22
CA LEU A 39 10.04 -1.61 7.79
C LEU A 39 9.72 -2.51 9.02
N PRO A 40 8.83 -3.51 8.90
CA PRO A 40 8.51 -4.43 10.00
C PRO A 40 9.74 -5.19 10.50
N PRO A 41 10.02 -5.30 11.81
CA PRO A 41 11.29 -5.83 12.32
C PRO A 41 11.64 -7.23 11.77
N GLY A 42 12.92 -7.46 11.49
CA GLY A 42 13.44 -8.77 11.12
C GLY A 42 13.75 -9.64 12.34
N GLY A 43 13.74 -10.96 12.16
CA GLY A 43 14.25 -11.94 13.13
C GLY A 43 15.64 -12.45 12.76
N VAL A 44 16.13 -13.46 13.48
CA VAL A 44 17.45 -14.10 13.27
C VAL A 44 17.66 -14.62 11.85
N SER A 45 16.58 -15.04 11.18
CA SER A 45 16.63 -15.57 9.81
C SER A 45 16.34 -14.51 8.74
N GLY A 46 16.19 -13.23 9.11
CA GLY A 46 15.85 -12.14 8.21
C GLY A 46 14.44 -11.58 8.39
N ARG A 47 13.96 -10.84 7.38
CA ARG A 47 12.69 -10.10 7.40
C ARG A 47 11.71 -10.71 6.40
N PHE A 48 10.58 -11.24 6.89
CA PHE A 48 9.55 -11.88 6.06
C PHE A 48 8.17 -11.31 6.39
N PRO A 49 7.90 -10.03 6.07
CA PRO A 49 6.64 -9.41 6.42
C PRO A 49 5.50 -9.99 5.56
N PRO A 50 4.27 -10.06 6.09
CA PRO A 50 3.13 -10.42 5.29
C PRO A 50 2.89 -9.38 4.18
N PHE A 51 2.66 -9.84 2.95
CA PHE A 51 2.34 -8.98 1.83
C PHE A 51 0.96 -9.31 1.28
N ALA A 52 0.13 -8.32 1.01
CA ALA A 52 -1.15 -8.54 0.36
C ALA A 52 -1.28 -7.54 -0.79
N GLY A 53 -1.49 -8.08 -1.99
CA GLY A 53 -1.71 -7.31 -3.21
C GLY A 53 -3.10 -7.56 -3.77
N GLN A 54 -3.61 -6.60 -4.52
CA GLN A 54 -4.79 -6.76 -5.36
C GLN A 54 -4.36 -6.57 -6.81
N ALA A 55 -4.85 -7.45 -7.68
CA ALA A 55 -4.59 -7.38 -9.11
C ALA A 55 -5.91 -7.56 -9.86
N TYR A 56 -5.96 -6.99 -11.06
CA TYR A 56 -7.01 -7.28 -12.01
C TYR A 56 -6.57 -8.43 -12.93
N VAL A 57 -7.51 -9.30 -13.27
CA VAL A 57 -7.27 -10.46 -14.14
C VAL A 57 -8.36 -10.53 -15.20
N ILE A 58 -8.01 -11.08 -16.37
CA ILE A 58 -8.97 -11.36 -17.45
C ILE A 58 -9.23 -12.86 -17.43
N PRO A 59 -10.44 -13.32 -17.06
CA PRO A 59 -10.75 -14.74 -17.08
C PRO A 59 -10.60 -15.34 -18.48
N ALA A 60 -10.11 -16.58 -18.58
CA ALA A 60 -9.97 -17.29 -19.85
C ALA A 60 -11.29 -17.36 -20.65
N ALA A 61 -12.43 -17.49 -19.95
CA ALA A 61 -13.77 -17.56 -20.52
C ALA A 61 -14.32 -16.20 -21.01
N SER A 62 -13.58 -15.09 -20.84
CA SER A 62 -14.05 -13.77 -21.28
C SER A 62 -14.29 -13.74 -22.79
N GLU A 63 -15.48 -13.33 -23.20
CA GLU A 63 -15.86 -13.10 -24.60
C GLU A 63 -15.28 -11.79 -25.15
N ASN A 64 -14.85 -10.88 -24.28
CA ASN A 64 -14.44 -9.52 -24.63
C ASN A 64 -12.98 -9.23 -24.24
N LYS A 65 -12.06 -10.14 -24.59
CA LYS A 65 -10.64 -10.08 -24.16
C LYS A 65 -9.93 -8.78 -24.53
N ALA A 66 -10.14 -8.28 -25.75
CA ALA A 66 -9.52 -7.03 -26.21
C ALA A 66 -10.01 -5.80 -25.42
N ALA A 67 -11.32 -5.68 -25.21
CA ALA A 67 -11.90 -4.61 -24.41
C ALA A 67 -11.48 -4.69 -22.94
N ALA A 68 -11.42 -5.90 -22.37
CA ALA A 68 -10.93 -6.13 -21.02
C ALA A 68 -9.46 -5.71 -20.87
N ALA A 69 -8.60 -6.04 -21.85
CA ALA A 69 -7.20 -5.61 -21.84
C ALA A 69 -7.05 -4.08 -21.91
N ALA A 70 -7.83 -3.42 -22.77
CA ALA A 70 -7.86 -1.95 -22.83
C ALA A 70 -8.34 -1.33 -21.51
N PHE A 71 -9.35 -1.92 -20.87
CA PHE A 71 -9.81 -1.50 -19.55
C PHE A 71 -8.72 -1.65 -18.50
N LEU A 72 -7.99 -2.78 -18.45
CA LEU A 72 -6.90 -2.96 -17.49
C LEU A 72 -5.77 -1.94 -17.69
N GLN A 73 -5.43 -1.62 -18.95
CA GLN A 73 -4.43 -0.60 -19.26
C GLN A 73 -4.85 0.78 -18.73
N TRP A 74 -6.12 1.17 -18.91
CA TRP A 74 -6.67 2.41 -18.36
C TRP A 74 -6.75 2.38 -16.83
N ALA A 75 -7.32 1.32 -16.26
CA ALA A 75 -7.59 1.14 -14.83
C ALA A 75 -6.29 1.13 -14.00
N THR A 76 -5.20 0.66 -14.61
CA THR A 76 -3.87 0.64 -13.99
C THR A 76 -2.96 1.74 -14.52
N SER A 77 -3.46 2.73 -15.28
CA SER A 77 -2.64 3.82 -15.83
C SER A 77 -2.03 4.70 -14.74
N LYS A 78 -0.91 5.35 -15.05
CA LYS A 78 -0.24 6.29 -14.13
C LYS A 78 -1.18 7.43 -13.73
N ASP A 79 -1.89 8.00 -14.71
CA ASP A 79 -2.73 9.17 -14.51
C ASP A 79 -3.95 8.85 -13.65
N LEU A 80 -4.63 7.72 -13.91
CA LEU A 80 -5.75 7.30 -13.08
C LEU A 80 -5.31 6.97 -11.66
N MET A 81 -4.19 6.26 -11.50
CA MET A 81 -3.65 5.93 -10.17
C MET A 81 -3.28 7.18 -9.39
N LYS A 82 -2.66 8.18 -10.05
CA LYS A 82 -2.39 9.49 -9.45
C LYS A 82 -3.69 10.16 -9.00
N ARG A 83 -4.69 10.24 -9.88
CA ARG A 83 -5.99 10.86 -9.59
C ARG A 83 -6.67 10.23 -8.37
N ILE A 84 -6.79 8.90 -8.34
CA ILE A 84 -7.42 8.17 -7.23
C ILE A 84 -6.63 8.39 -5.94
N SER A 85 -5.29 8.38 -6.01
CA SER A 85 -4.44 8.62 -4.84
C SER A 85 -4.61 10.04 -4.32
N LEU A 86 -4.78 11.03 -5.18
CA LEU A 86 -5.03 12.42 -4.75
C LEU A 86 -6.44 12.65 -4.19
N ASP A 87 -7.41 11.81 -4.54
CA ASP A 87 -8.79 11.89 -4.06
C ASP A 87 -9.00 11.12 -2.74
N SER A 88 -8.21 10.07 -2.50
CA SER A 88 -8.34 9.18 -1.34
C SER A 88 -7.27 9.42 -0.27
N THR A 89 -7.57 9.08 0.99
CA THR A 89 -6.58 8.93 2.07
C THR A 89 -6.03 7.50 2.17
N PHE A 90 -6.62 6.55 1.43
CA PHE A 90 -6.13 5.18 1.36
C PHE A 90 -5.00 5.08 0.34
N VAL A 91 -3.79 4.74 0.79
CA VAL A 91 -2.58 4.79 -0.03
C VAL A 91 -2.28 3.43 -0.68
N ALA A 92 -2.87 3.16 -1.84
CA ALA A 92 -2.67 1.91 -2.59
C ALA A 92 -1.88 2.14 -3.90
N ILE A 93 -0.81 2.93 -3.84
CA ILE A 93 0.02 3.23 -5.01
C ILE A 93 0.96 2.06 -5.29
N THR A 94 0.77 1.39 -6.42
CA THR A 94 1.63 0.28 -6.86
C THR A 94 2.63 0.68 -7.96
N ARG A 95 2.44 1.82 -8.63
CA ARG A 95 3.39 2.35 -9.61
C ARG A 95 4.51 3.11 -8.93
N THR A 96 5.73 2.58 -9.01
CA THR A 96 6.93 3.20 -8.44
C THR A 96 7.16 4.62 -8.97
N SER A 97 6.87 4.87 -10.25
CA SER A 97 7.01 6.18 -10.89
C SER A 97 6.14 7.31 -10.31
N LEU A 98 5.23 7.01 -9.38
CA LEU A 98 4.41 8.00 -8.69
C LEU A 98 4.99 8.44 -7.35
N TRP A 99 5.97 7.72 -6.79
CA TRP A 99 6.59 8.10 -5.52
C TRP A 99 7.48 9.35 -5.64
N ASP A 100 7.91 9.68 -6.86
CA ASP A 100 8.64 10.91 -7.17
C ASP A 100 7.71 12.07 -7.59
N ASP A 101 6.39 11.83 -7.70
CA ASP A 101 5.44 12.88 -8.08
C ASP A 101 5.24 13.87 -6.92
N PRO A 102 5.43 15.18 -7.14
CA PRO A 102 5.43 16.16 -6.05
C PRO A 102 4.09 16.28 -5.35
N GLU A 103 2.96 16.09 -6.06
CA GLU A 103 1.63 16.15 -5.46
C GLU A 103 1.36 14.91 -4.59
N ILE A 104 1.81 13.75 -5.05
CA ILE A 104 1.74 12.51 -4.27
C ILE A 104 2.58 12.64 -3.00
N ARG A 105 3.82 13.13 -3.10
CA ARG A 105 4.67 13.37 -1.93
C ARG A 105 4.04 14.36 -0.96
N ALA A 106 3.56 15.49 -1.46
CA ALA A 106 2.92 16.51 -0.62
C ALA A 106 1.71 15.95 0.17
N LYS A 107 0.94 15.06 -0.44
CA LYS A 107 -0.26 14.48 0.20
C LYS A 107 0.04 13.27 1.10
N HIS A 108 0.97 12.41 0.69
CA HIS A 108 1.11 11.05 1.25
C HIS A 108 2.48 10.75 1.86
N ASP A 109 3.46 11.65 1.82
CA ASP A 109 4.79 11.34 2.37
C ASP A 109 4.81 11.25 3.90
N TYR A 110 3.89 11.93 4.58
CA TYR A 110 3.73 11.92 6.04
C TYR A 110 5.06 12.05 6.82
N ASP A 111 6.00 12.84 6.31
CA ASP A 111 7.30 13.05 6.96
C ASP A 111 7.18 14.17 7.99
N TYR A 112 6.97 13.78 9.24
CA TYR A 112 6.89 14.70 10.38
C TYR A 112 8.25 14.92 11.06
N GLY A 113 9.37 14.68 10.35
CA GLY A 113 10.72 14.74 10.91
C GLY A 113 11.16 13.45 11.63
N HIS A 114 10.38 12.37 11.45
CA HIS A 114 10.65 11.04 12.01
C HIS A 114 10.77 9.96 10.94
N GLY A 115 10.96 10.37 9.68
CA GLY A 115 11.12 9.49 8.52
C GLY A 115 9.93 9.56 7.58
N SER A 116 10.24 9.42 6.29
CA SER A 116 9.29 9.46 5.18
C SER A 116 8.48 8.16 5.08
N PHE A 117 7.16 8.27 5.16
CA PHE A 117 6.26 7.14 4.88
C PHE A 117 6.37 6.70 3.42
N ALA A 118 6.44 7.64 2.46
CA ALA A 118 6.50 7.25 1.05
C ALA A 118 7.79 6.49 0.72
N ALA A 119 8.93 6.90 1.28
CA ALA A 119 10.19 6.19 1.14
C ALA A 119 10.12 4.79 1.78
N THR A 120 9.59 4.69 3.00
CA THR A 120 9.41 3.41 3.69
C THR A 120 8.48 2.48 2.91
N TYR A 121 7.39 2.99 2.35
CA TYR A 121 6.46 2.21 1.54
C TYR A 121 7.09 1.78 0.22
N ALA A 122 7.80 2.66 -0.48
CA ALA A 122 8.54 2.28 -1.67
C ALA A 122 9.55 1.16 -1.38
N GLU A 123 10.16 1.16 -0.19
CA GLU A 123 11.06 0.08 0.27
C GLU A 123 10.32 -1.23 0.57
N THR A 124 9.14 -1.19 1.21
CA THR A 124 8.35 -2.42 1.45
C THR A 124 7.94 -3.10 0.14
N LEU A 125 7.62 -2.33 -0.90
CA LEU A 125 7.28 -2.87 -2.22
C LEU A 125 8.46 -3.60 -2.89
N ARG A 126 9.71 -3.18 -2.63
CA ARG A 126 10.92 -3.88 -3.15
C ARG A 126 11.24 -5.15 -2.37
N GLY A 127 10.91 -5.18 -1.08
CA GLY A 127 11.11 -6.34 -0.21
C GLY A 127 9.98 -7.37 -0.27
N ALA A 128 8.89 -7.08 -0.99
CA ALA A 128 7.75 -7.98 -1.13
C ALA A 128 8.17 -9.26 -1.87
N PRO A 129 8.04 -10.45 -1.25
CA PRO A 129 8.38 -11.68 -1.93
C PRO A 129 7.36 -11.97 -3.04
N GLU A 130 7.83 -12.20 -4.27
CA GLU A 130 6.99 -12.62 -5.42
C GLU A 130 6.17 -13.88 -5.11
N TRP A 131 6.64 -14.70 -4.16
CA TRP A 131 6.03 -15.95 -3.74
C TRP A 131 5.05 -15.82 -2.58
N TYR A 132 4.70 -14.61 -2.12
CA TYR A 132 3.75 -14.43 -1.03
C TYR A 132 2.30 -14.68 -1.51
N TYR A 133 1.98 -15.95 -1.68
CA TYR A 133 0.62 -16.48 -1.81
C TYR A 133 0.49 -17.71 -0.89
N PRO A 134 -0.71 -18.04 -0.41
CA PRO A 134 -0.92 -19.24 0.41
C PRO A 134 -0.45 -20.48 -0.35
N ARG A 135 0.60 -21.15 0.15
CA ARG A 135 1.16 -22.38 -0.44
C ARG A 135 0.39 -23.63 0.03
N ILE A 136 -0.93 -23.54 0.00
CA ILE A 136 -1.80 -24.68 0.31
C ILE A 136 -2.38 -25.23 -0.99
N PRO A 137 -2.53 -26.57 -1.15
CA PRO A 137 -3.04 -27.17 -2.37
C PRO A 137 -4.42 -26.65 -2.81
N GLU A 138 -5.22 -26.17 -1.87
CA GLU A 138 -6.57 -25.64 -2.08
C GLU A 138 -6.58 -24.21 -2.60
N PHE A 139 -5.44 -23.51 -2.59
CA PHE A 139 -5.33 -22.17 -3.14
C PHE A 139 -5.38 -22.26 -4.67
N LYS A 140 -6.57 -21.97 -5.21
CA LYS A 140 -6.83 -22.08 -6.64
C LYS A 140 -5.87 -21.22 -7.44
N GLU A 141 -5.24 -21.81 -8.44
CA GLU A 141 -4.59 -21.06 -9.51
C GLU A 141 -5.62 -20.14 -10.16
N ILE A 142 -5.18 -18.93 -10.52
CA ILE A 142 -5.98 -18.03 -11.33
C ILE A 142 -6.00 -18.65 -12.74
N GLY A 143 -7.16 -19.22 -13.11
CA GLY A 143 -7.37 -19.96 -14.36
C GLY A 143 -7.56 -19.12 -15.62
#